data_AF-A0A2N5WXV7-F1
#
_entry.id   AF-A0A2N5WXV7-F1
#
_cell.length_a   1.000
_cell.length_b   1.000
_cell.length_c   1.000
_cell.angle_alpha   90.00
_cell.angle_beta   90.00
_cell.angle_gamma   90.00
#
_symmetry.space_group_name_H-M   'P 1'
#
loop_
_entity.id
_entity.type
_entity.pdbx_description
1 polymer ?
#
loop_
_entity_poly.entity_id
_entity_poly.type
_entity_poly.pdbx_seq_one_letter_code
_entity_poly.pdbx_strand_id
1 'polypeptide(L)'
;MMRLRRQRLIGSVVLVGVASMGWAAEPALQQCQKLKDKIEHYDQLRRKGGKGSEMDSWKRSRRELEKAFRAQGCHYYRRELK
;
A
#
# COMPACT_ATOMS: atom_id res chain seq x y z
N MET A 1 -22.31 19.36 62.58
CA MET A 1 -20.95 18.94 62.19
C MET A 1 -21.05 18.10 60.92
N MET A 2 -20.54 18.56 59.77
CA MET A 2 -19.99 17.70 58.68
C MET A 2 -19.15 18.60 57.76
N ARG A 3 -17.86 18.25 57.59
CA ARG A 3 -16.85 19.00 56.82
C ARG A 3 -16.95 18.58 55.35
N LEU A 4 -17.27 19.51 54.44
CA LEU A 4 -17.14 19.29 53.00
C LEU A 4 -15.65 19.46 52.60
N ARG A 5 -14.99 18.36 52.21
CA ARG A 5 -13.63 18.37 51.68
C ARG A 5 -13.62 18.92 50.26
N ARG A 6 -12.92 20.04 50.04
CA ARG A 6 -12.58 20.57 48.71
C ARG A 6 -11.61 19.62 48.02
N GLN A 7 -12.03 19.01 46.91
CA GLN A 7 -11.19 18.15 46.10
C GLN A 7 -10.58 19.01 44.97
N ARG A 8 -9.31 19.40 45.16
CA ARG A 8 -8.48 19.97 44.09
C ARG A 8 -7.98 18.81 43.24
N LEU A 9 -8.48 18.68 42.01
CA LEU A 9 -7.86 17.81 41.00
C LEU A 9 -7.09 18.69 40.02
N ILE A 10 -5.80 18.86 40.33
CA ILE A 10 -4.78 19.27 39.37
C ILE A 10 -4.30 17.95 38.76
N GLY A 11 -4.48 17.76 37.45
CA GLY A 11 -4.22 16.47 36.81
C GLY A 11 -3.81 16.59 35.35
N SER A 12 -2.49 16.78 35.16
CA SER A 12 -1.62 16.38 34.05
C SER A 12 -2.01 16.61 32.58
N VAL A 13 -1.16 17.43 31.97
CA VAL A 13 -0.86 17.56 30.54
C VAL A 13 -0.65 16.20 29.86
N VAL A 14 -1.35 15.95 28.76
CA VAL A 14 -1.03 14.90 27.79
C VAL A 14 -0.50 15.57 26.53
N LEU A 15 0.82 15.69 26.43
CA LEU A 15 1.53 15.99 25.19
C LEU A 15 1.46 14.74 24.32
N VAL A 16 0.53 14.72 23.36
CA VAL A 16 0.46 13.68 22.33
C VAL A 16 1.61 13.91 21.35
N GLY A 17 2.65 13.09 21.47
CA GLY A 17 3.72 13.01 20.48
C GLY A 17 3.15 12.57 19.15
N VAL A 18 3.23 13.43 18.14
CA VAL A 18 2.94 13.07 16.75
C VAL A 18 4.05 12.11 16.30
N ALA A 19 3.69 10.84 16.21
CA ALA A 19 4.57 9.77 15.75
C ALA A 19 5.08 10.07 14.34
N SER A 20 6.39 9.93 14.19
CA SER A 20 7.15 10.09 12.95
C SER A 20 6.58 9.19 11.84
N MET A 21 5.95 9.79 10.83
CA MET A 21 5.66 9.14 9.54
C MET A 21 6.95 9.07 8.72
N GLY A 22 7.78 8.10 9.06
CA GLY A 22 8.89 7.65 8.24
C GLY A 22 9.04 6.16 8.49
N TRP A 23 9.38 5.38 7.47
CA TRP A 23 9.65 3.93 7.52
C TRP A 23 8.48 3.01 7.11
N ALA A 24 7.70 3.40 6.10
CA ALA A 24 6.80 2.49 5.37
C ALA A 24 7.20 2.28 3.89
N ALA A 25 8.31 2.89 3.44
CA ALA A 25 8.69 2.87 2.02
C ALA A 25 9.19 1.51 1.54
N GLU A 26 9.93 0.77 2.35
CA GLU A 26 10.53 -0.52 1.97
C GLU A 26 9.50 -1.65 1.76
N PRO A 27 8.53 -1.88 2.66
CA PRO A 27 7.47 -2.85 2.41
C PRO A 27 6.56 -2.44 1.25
N ALA A 28 6.33 -1.13 1.04
CA ALA A 28 5.53 -0.63 -0.07
C ALA A 28 6.25 -0.85 -1.43
N LEU A 29 7.55 -0.57 -1.49
CA LEU A 29 8.37 -0.80 -2.69
C LEU A 29 8.36 -2.27 -3.11
N GLN A 30 8.54 -3.19 -2.16
CA GLN A 30 8.49 -4.62 -2.44
C GLN A 30 7.12 -5.08 -2.95
N GLN A 31 6.02 -4.53 -2.41
CA GLN A 31 4.68 -4.82 -2.91
C GLN A 31 4.49 -4.33 -4.34
N CYS A 32 4.96 -3.11 -4.64
CA CYS A 32 4.92 -2.55 -5.98
C CYS A 32 5.76 -3.37 -6.97
N GLN A 33 6.94 -3.86 -6.57
CA GLN A 33 7.76 -4.74 -7.39
C GLN A 33 7.02 -6.03 -7.73
N LYS A 34 6.40 -6.69 -6.73
CA LYS A 34 5.61 -7.91 -6.96
C LYS A 34 4.45 -7.69 -7.93
N LEU A 35 3.80 -6.53 -7.89
CA LEU A 35 2.74 -6.18 -8.84
C LEU A 35 3.30 -5.97 -10.24
N LYS A 36 4.42 -5.23 -10.37
CA LYS A 36 5.12 -5.02 -11.65
C LYS A 36 5.53 -6.35 -12.30
N ASP A 37 6.17 -7.23 -11.54
CA ASP A 37 6.65 -8.53 -12.04
C ASP A 37 5.49 -9.38 -12.60
N LYS A 38 4.33 -9.36 -11.93
CA LYS A 38 3.14 -10.07 -12.41
C LYS A 38 2.55 -9.44 -13.68
N ILE A 39 2.54 -8.11 -13.78
CA ILE A 39 2.11 -7.41 -14.99
C ILE A 39 3.02 -7.80 -16.16
N GLU A 40 4.34 -7.78 -15.94
CA GLU A 40 5.34 -8.15 -16.94
C GLU A 40 5.24 -9.62 -17.36
N HIS A 41 4.96 -10.51 -16.41
CA HIS A 41 4.68 -11.91 -16.71
C HIS A 41 3.53 -12.05 -17.73
N TYR A 42 2.40 -11.37 -17.51
CA TYR A 42 1.29 -11.41 -18.45
C TYR A 42 1.61 -10.71 -19.79
N ASP A 43 2.43 -9.67 -19.78
CA ASP A 43 2.93 -9.05 -21.03
C ASP A 43 3.81 -10.03 -21.82
N GLN A 44 4.66 -10.80 -21.15
CA GLN A 44 5.46 -11.84 -21.79
C GLN A 44 4.60 -12.96 -22.35
N LEU A 45 3.61 -13.45 -21.62
CA LEU A 45 2.67 -14.47 -22.12
C LEU A 45 1.93 -13.97 -23.37
N ARG A 46 1.42 -12.74 -23.33
CA ARG A 46 0.74 -12.12 -24.48
C ARG A 46 1.66 -11.97 -25.69
N ARG A 47 2.94 -11.64 -25.49
CA ARG A 47 3.95 -11.54 -26.58
C ARG A 47 4.26 -12.91 -27.20
N LYS A 48 4.30 -13.97 -26.40
CA LYS A 48 4.51 -15.34 -26.88
C LYS A 48 3.30 -15.88 -27.65
N GLY A 49 2.12 -15.28 -27.42
CA GLY A 49 0.88 -15.75 -28.00
C GLY A 49 0.31 -16.95 -27.26
N GLY A 50 -0.96 -17.24 -27.52
CA GLY A 50 -1.71 -18.34 -26.91
C GLY A 50 -3.07 -18.48 -27.58
N LYS A 51 -3.90 -19.39 -27.08
CA LYS A 51 -5.28 -19.50 -27.54
C LYS A 51 -6.05 -18.22 -27.19
N GLY A 52 -7.06 -17.88 -27.98
CA GLY A 52 -7.85 -16.65 -27.77
C GLY A 52 -8.43 -16.52 -26.35
N SER A 53 -8.86 -17.64 -25.76
CA SER A 53 -9.36 -17.69 -24.38
C SER A 53 -8.28 -17.42 -23.34
N GLU A 54 -7.06 -17.92 -23.54
CA GLU A 54 -5.91 -17.66 -22.67
C GLU A 54 -5.51 -16.18 -22.74
N MET A 55 -5.43 -15.63 -23.96
CA MET A 55 -5.09 -14.23 -24.19
C MET A 55 -6.12 -13.28 -23.54
N ASP A 56 -7.41 -13.61 -23.60
CA ASP A 56 -8.44 -12.81 -22.94
C ASP A 56 -8.36 -12.91 -21.41
N SER A 57 -8.08 -14.10 -20.87
CA SER A 57 -7.85 -14.30 -19.44
C SER A 57 -6.65 -13.48 -18.94
N TRP A 58 -5.51 -13.55 -19.62
CA TRP A 58 -4.31 -12.77 -19.28
C TRP A 58 -4.58 -11.27 -19.31
N LYS A 59 -5.32 -10.79 -20.31
CA LYS A 59 -5.73 -9.38 -20.42
C LYS A 59 -6.54 -8.94 -19.21
N ARG A 60 -7.48 -9.77 -18.74
CA ARG A 60 -8.29 -9.49 -17.55
C ARG A 60 -7.43 -9.48 -16.28
N SER A 61 -6.61 -10.51 -16.07
CA SER A 61 -5.70 -10.59 -14.91
C SER A 61 -4.72 -9.42 -14.85
N ARG A 62 -4.13 -9.05 -15.99
CA ARG A 62 -3.22 -7.90 -16.11
C ARG A 62 -3.92 -6.58 -15.73
N ARG A 63 -5.18 -6.38 -16.15
CA ARG A 63 -5.95 -5.17 -15.80
C ARG A 63 -6.19 -5.06 -14.30
N GLU A 64 -6.50 -6.16 -13.63
CA GLU A 64 -6.68 -6.13 -12.17
C GLU A 64 -5.37 -5.82 -11.44
N LEU A 65 -4.25 -6.34 -11.91
CA LEU A 65 -2.93 -5.99 -11.37
C LEU A 65 -2.57 -4.53 -11.61
N GLU A 66 -2.86 -3.98 -12.79
CA GLU A 66 -2.66 -2.54 -13.07
C GLU A 66 -3.52 -1.65 -12.18
N LYS A 67 -4.77 -2.05 -11.90
CA LYS A 67 -5.62 -1.33 -10.95
C LYS A 67 -5.01 -1.34 -9.55
N ALA A 68 -4.57 -2.51 -9.06
CA ALA A 68 -3.91 -2.62 -7.77
C ALA A 68 -2.63 -1.79 -7.70
N PHE A 69 -1.81 -1.82 -8.76
CA PHE A 69 -0.58 -1.04 -8.87
C PHE A 69 -0.85 0.47 -8.75
N ARG A 70 -1.90 0.96 -9.41
CA ARG A 70 -2.32 2.37 -9.29
C ARG A 70 -2.90 2.70 -7.92
N ALA A 71 -3.74 1.82 -7.38
CA ALA A 71 -4.37 2.01 -6.07
C ALA A 71 -3.34 2.10 -4.93
N GLN A 72 -2.24 1.36 -5.04
CA GLN A 72 -1.12 1.40 -4.08
C GLN A 72 -0.16 2.56 -4.30
N GLY A 73 -0.40 3.43 -5.30
CA GLY A 73 0.49 4.56 -5.59
C GLY A 73 1.84 4.14 -6.16
N CYS A 74 1.95 2.96 -6.78
CA CYS A 74 3.23 2.43 -7.24
C CYS A 74 3.88 3.27 -8.36
N HIS A 75 3.15 4.20 -8.97
CA HIS A 75 3.71 5.19 -9.89
C HIS A 75 4.70 6.16 -9.23
N TYR A 76 4.61 6.35 -7.91
CA TYR A 76 5.57 7.17 -7.16
C TYR A 76 6.94 6.50 -7.03
N TYR A 77 6.99 5.16 -7.02
CA TYR A 77 8.23 4.37 -6.91
C TYR A 77 8.85 4.01 -8.27
N ARG A 78 8.47 4.72 -9.35
CA ARG A 78 8.87 4.36 -10.71
C ARG A 78 10.39 4.31 -10.91
N ARG A 79 11.17 5.08 -10.15
CA ARG A 79 12.63 5.14 -10.27
C ARG A 79 13.33 4.00 -9.54
N GLU A 80 12.65 3.44 -8.55
CA GLU A 80 13.13 2.41 -7.64
C GLU A 80 12.73 1.00 -8.09
N LEU A 81 11.65 0.89 -8.88
CA LEU A 81 11.20 -0.35 -9.49
C LEU A 81 12.17 -0.81 -10.59
N LYS A 82 12.50 -2.10 -10.58
CA LYS A 82 13.38 -2.75 -11.57
C LYS A 82 12.54 -3.45 -12.62
#